data_AF-E3I117-F1
#
_entry.id   AF-E3I117-F1
#
_cell.length_a   1.000
_cell.length_b   1.000
_cell.length_c   1.000
_cell.angle_alpha   90.00
_cell.angle_beta   90.00
_cell.angle_gamma   90.00
#
_symmetry.space_group_name_H-M   'P 1'
#
loop_
_entity.id
_entity.type
_entity.pdbx_description
1 polymer ?
#
loop_
_entity_poly.entity_id
_entity_poly.type
_entity_poly.pdbx_seq_one_letter_code
_entity_poly.pdbx_strand_id
1 'polypeptide(L)'
;MVLAMARPSTRSSTTFPHFRKRVPADIRKAALGKRVTIKLPAETPDAADLLVSAKLGGEVTFSLRTRDPALVKQRHAAAMVQIEKQFAALREGPKPLTKKMREAIAGLLYTARLLGRGRASPIYAKSLSSALTHSEGAD
;
A
#
# COMPACT_ATOMS: atom_id res chain seq x y z
N MET A 1 56.54 -3.78 -5.66
CA MET A 1 55.10 -3.88 -5.34
C MET A 1 54.55 -2.46 -5.30
N VAL A 2 53.68 -2.07 -6.24
CA VAL A 2 53.24 -0.67 -6.43
C VAL A 2 51.89 -0.48 -5.74
N LEU A 3 51.81 0.46 -4.78
CA LEU A 3 50.56 0.86 -4.13
C LEU A 3 49.74 1.70 -5.12
N ALA A 4 48.51 1.26 -5.44
CA ALA A 4 47.59 2.03 -6.26
C ALA A 4 47.21 3.35 -5.55
N MET A 5 47.21 4.48 -6.27
CA MET A 5 46.73 5.75 -5.71
C MET A 5 45.25 5.66 -5.34
N ALA A 6 44.86 6.35 -4.26
CA ALA A 6 43.46 6.51 -3.86
C ALA A 6 42.67 7.20 -4.98
N ARG A 7 41.70 6.49 -5.55
CA ARG A 7 40.76 7.02 -6.53
C ARG A 7 39.44 7.38 -5.84
N PRO A 8 38.79 8.49 -6.21
CA PRO A 8 37.48 8.83 -5.66
C PRO A 8 36.46 7.76 -6.08
N SER A 9 35.85 7.07 -5.13
CA SER A 9 34.75 6.12 -5.40
C SER A 9 33.40 6.81 -5.25
N THR A 10 32.54 6.71 -6.24
CA THR A 10 31.14 7.13 -6.11
C THR A 10 30.36 6.09 -5.29
N ARG A 11 29.79 6.52 -4.17
CA ARG A 11 28.81 5.78 -3.34
C ARG A 11 27.67 6.77 -3.07
N SER A 12 26.42 6.57 -3.49
CA SER A 12 25.49 5.53 -3.06
C SER A 12 24.37 5.32 -4.10
N SER A 13 24.65 4.46 -5.08
CA SER A 13 23.76 3.53 -5.81
C SER A 13 22.37 3.92 -6.37
N THR A 14 21.89 5.16 -6.32
CA THR A 14 20.64 5.50 -7.03
C THR A 14 20.56 6.97 -7.43
N THR A 15 20.36 7.22 -8.72
CA THR A 15 20.09 8.54 -9.32
C THR A 15 18.74 9.13 -8.89
N PHE A 16 17.86 8.33 -8.27
CA PHE A 16 16.52 8.75 -7.90
C PHE A 16 16.48 9.43 -6.53
N PRO A 17 15.68 10.50 -6.37
CA PRO A 17 15.38 11.10 -5.07
C PRO A 17 14.72 10.10 -4.13
N HIS A 18 15.04 10.21 -2.84
CA HIS A 18 14.54 9.34 -1.79
C HIS A 18 13.52 10.08 -0.93
N PHE A 19 12.45 9.39 -0.56
CA PHE A 19 11.60 9.81 0.53
C PHE A 19 12.24 9.40 1.86
N ARG A 20 12.24 10.32 2.82
CA ARG A 20 12.80 10.10 4.16
C ARG A 20 11.85 10.70 5.21
N LYS A 21 11.33 9.86 6.11
CA LYS A 21 10.55 10.33 7.26
C LYS A 21 10.86 9.50 8.49
N ARG A 22 11.13 10.18 9.61
CA ARG A 22 11.34 9.52 10.90
C ARG A 22 10.02 8.97 11.44
N VAL A 23 10.08 7.79 12.06
CA VAL A 23 8.95 7.22 12.78
C VAL A 23 8.90 7.85 14.18
N PRO A 24 7.76 8.46 14.57
CA PRO A 24 7.56 9.00 15.91
C PRO A 24 7.86 7.97 17.00
N ALA A 25 8.42 8.42 18.13
CA ALA A 25 8.84 7.53 19.21
C ALA A 25 7.69 6.69 19.77
N ASP A 26 6.50 7.27 19.85
CA ASP A 26 5.27 6.67 20.39
C ASP A 26 4.89 5.37 19.67
N ILE A 27 5.00 5.35 18.34
CA ILE A 27 4.66 4.19 17.50
C ILE A 27 5.87 3.33 17.15
N ARG A 28 7.08 3.68 17.59
CA ARG A 28 8.32 3.03 17.16
C ARG A 28 8.31 1.53 17.49
N LYS A 29 7.83 1.13 18.66
CA LYS A 29 7.71 -0.29 19.06
C LYS A 29 6.68 -1.04 18.23
N ALA A 30 5.54 -0.42 17.95
CA ALA A 30 4.44 -1.02 17.18
C ALA A 30 4.70 -1.07 15.66
N ALA A 31 5.55 -0.18 15.16
CA ALA A 31 5.92 -0.06 13.75
C ALA A 31 7.14 -0.92 13.39
N LEU A 32 8.01 -1.23 14.36
CA LEU A 32 9.27 -1.96 14.12
C LEU A 32 9.01 -3.31 13.43
N GLY A 33 9.53 -3.47 12.23
CA GLY A 33 9.46 -4.73 11.47
C GLY A 33 8.24 -4.86 10.55
N LYS A 34 7.27 -3.94 10.62
CA LYS A 34 6.14 -3.91 9.69
C LYS A 34 6.60 -3.40 8.32
N ARG A 35 6.00 -3.94 7.26
CA ARG A 35 6.19 -3.44 5.89
C ARG A 35 4.96 -2.65 5.49
N VAL A 36 5.21 -1.55 4.80
CA VAL A 36 4.18 -0.71 4.22
C VAL A 36 4.30 -0.77 2.72
N THR A 37 3.18 -1.01 2.04
CA THR A 37 3.05 -0.78 0.61
C THR A 37 2.49 0.62 0.38
N ILE A 38 3.25 1.46 -0.31
CA ILE A 38 2.89 2.83 -0.68
C ILE A 38 2.55 2.83 -2.16
N LYS A 39 1.42 3.42 -2.50
CA LYS A 39 1.02 3.68 -3.89
C LYS A 39 1.60 5.02 -4.31
N LEU A 40 2.54 5.01 -5.24
CA LEU A 40 3.06 6.24 -5.84
C LEU A 40 2.30 6.50 -7.15
N PRO A 41 1.83 7.73 -7.38
CA PRO A 41 1.15 8.07 -8.63
C PRO A 41 2.08 7.82 -9.81
N ALA A 42 1.53 7.22 -10.86
CA ALA A 42 2.25 6.96 -12.09
C ALA A 42 2.61 8.26 -12.82
N GLU A 43 3.61 8.18 -13.68
CA GLU A 43 4.11 9.31 -14.48
C GLU A 43 3.19 9.64 -15.67
N THR A 44 2.42 8.64 -16.12
CA THR A 44 1.45 8.77 -17.21
C THR A 44 0.06 8.44 -16.68
N PRO A 45 -1.02 9.13 -17.11
CA PRO A 45 -2.39 8.84 -16.67
C PRO A 45 -2.84 7.38 -16.90
N ASP A 46 -2.28 6.72 -17.92
CA ASP A 46 -2.59 5.34 -18.30
C ASP A 46 -1.66 4.29 -17.65
N ALA A 47 -0.64 4.73 -16.90
CA ALA A 47 0.29 3.82 -16.26
C ALA A 47 -0.22 3.40 -14.87
N ALA A 48 -0.05 2.13 -14.53
CA ALA A 48 -0.44 1.62 -13.22
C ALA A 48 0.39 2.26 -12.09
N ASP A 49 -0.27 2.54 -10.96
CA ASP A 49 0.37 3.06 -9.75
C ASP A 49 1.60 2.22 -9.36
N LEU A 50 2.71 2.89 -9.06
CA LEU A 50 3.93 2.22 -8.63
C LEU A 50 3.80 1.82 -7.15
N LEU A 51 3.71 0.52 -6.90
CA LEU A 51 3.74 -0.04 -5.56
C LEU A 51 5.18 -0.13 -5.05
N VAL A 52 5.50 0.64 -4.00
CA VAL A 52 6.79 0.56 -3.32
C VAL A 52 6.59 0.02 -1.93
N SER A 53 7.34 -1.04 -1.59
CA SER A 53 7.32 -1.59 -0.24
C SER A 53 8.51 -1.08 0.57
N ALA A 54 8.23 -0.43 1.70
CA ALA A 54 9.22 0.11 2.62
C ALA A 54 9.09 -0.55 4.00
N LYS A 55 10.23 -0.78 4.65
CA LYS A 55 10.26 -1.29 6.04
C LYS A 55 10.06 -0.10 6.99
N LEU A 56 9.11 -0.23 7.90
CA LEU A 56 8.96 0.68 9.03
C LEU A 56 10.01 0.30 10.08
N GLY A 57 11.06 1.12 10.15
CA GLY A 57 12.11 1.04 11.18
C GLY A 57 12.12 2.29 12.06
N GLY A 58 13.31 2.77 12.43
CA GLY A 58 13.46 4.11 13.02
C GLY A 58 13.22 5.24 11.99
N GLU A 59 13.48 4.95 10.72
CA GLU A 59 13.22 5.84 9.59
C GLU A 59 12.59 5.05 8.45
N VAL A 60 11.65 5.67 7.74
CA VAL A 60 11.07 5.13 6.50
C VAL A 60 11.82 5.77 5.34
N THR A 61 12.58 4.95 4.63
CA THR A 61 13.37 5.38 3.47
C THR A 61 13.06 4.50 2.26
N PHE A 62 12.71 5.12 1.14
CA PHE A 62 12.53 4.44 -0.14
C PHE A 62 12.70 5.41 -1.31
N SER A 63 12.98 4.89 -2.51
CA SER A 63 13.16 5.71 -3.71
C SER A 63 11.81 6.11 -4.33
N LEU A 64 11.72 7.36 -4.80
CA LEU A 64 10.53 7.89 -5.50
C LEU A 64 10.46 7.47 -6.97
N ARG A 65 11.50 6.78 -7.48
CA ARG A 65 11.57 6.16 -8.82
C ARG A 65 11.23 7.12 -9.98
N THR A 66 11.54 8.40 -9.84
CA THR A 66 11.43 9.40 -10.92
C THR A 66 12.54 10.43 -10.78
N ARG A 67 12.96 11.03 -11.90
CA ARG A 67 13.96 12.10 -11.96
C ARG A 67 13.31 13.47 -12.15
N ASP A 68 12.07 13.53 -12.63
CA ASP A 68 11.37 14.79 -12.89
C ASP A 68 11.02 15.52 -11.58
N PRO A 69 11.52 16.75 -11.35
CA PRO A 69 11.25 17.49 -10.13
C PRO A 69 9.76 17.74 -9.85
N ALA A 70 8.90 17.84 -10.87
CA ALA A 70 7.46 18.04 -10.67
C ALA A 70 6.80 16.78 -10.10
N LEU A 71 7.05 15.63 -10.72
CA LEU A 71 6.57 14.33 -10.24
C LEU A 71 7.17 13.92 -8.90
N VAL A 72 8.41 14.31 -8.60
CA VAL A 72 9.03 14.10 -7.27
C VAL A 72 8.17 14.75 -6.18
N LYS A 73 7.75 16.01 -6.36
CA LYS A 73 6.93 16.73 -5.37
C LYS A 73 5.57 16.06 -5.18
N GLN A 74 4.93 15.66 -6.28
CA GLN A 74 3.63 14.97 -6.25
C GLN A 74 3.72 13.61 -5.54
N ARG A 75 4.71 12.77 -5.92
CA ARG A 75 4.94 11.46 -5.28
C ARG A 75 5.31 11.60 -3.81
N HIS A 76 6.11 12.61 -3.46
CA HIS A 76 6.46 12.90 -2.07
C HIS A 76 5.23 13.29 -1.24
N ALA A 77 4.37 14.17 -1.76
CA ALA A 77 3.13 14.57 -1.09
C ALA A 77 2.17 13.37 -0.92
N ALA A 78 1.98 12.56 -1.96
CA ALA A 78 1.14 11.37 -1.89
C ALA A 78 1.67 10.34 -0.87
N ALA A 79 2.98 10.09 -0.87
CA ALA A 79 3.63 9.23 0.10
C ALA A 79 3.47 9.74 1.54
N MET A 80 3.62 11.05 1.74
CA MET A 80 3.48 11.68 3.06
C MET A 80 2.09 11.44 3.65
N VAL A 81 1.04 11.65 2.86
CA VAL A 81 -0.36 11.43 3.28
C VAL A 81 -0.60 9.96 3.63
N GLN A 82 -0.09 9.02 2.83
CA GLN A 82 -0.27 7.58 3.09
C GLN A 82 0.44 7.13 4.36
N ILE A 83 1.66 7.61 4.59
CA ILE A 83 2.43 7.29 5.79
C ILE A 83 1.76 7.87 7.05
N GLU A 84 1.21 9.07 6.96
CA GLU A 84 0.48 9.69 8.08
C GLU A 84 -0.78 8.93 8.43
N LYS A 85 -1.56 8.51 7.42
CA LYS A 85 -2.73 7.63 7.63
C LYS A 85 -2.34 6.33 8.32
N GLN A 86 -1.21 5.75 7.94
CA GLN A 86 -0.71 4.52 8.58
C GLN A 86 -0.21 4.75 10.00
N PHE A 87 0.46 5.87 10.25
CA PHE A 87 0.87 6.24 11.61
C PHE A 87 -0.35 6.46 12.51
N ALA A 88 -1.42 7.10 12.00
CA ALA A 88 -2.68 7.24 12.72
C ALA A 88 -3.33 5.88 13.00
N ALA A 89 -3.43 4.99 12.00
CA ALA A 89 -3.95 3.64 12.20
C ALA A 89 -3.13 2.81 13.20
N LEU A 90 -1.81 2.98 13.22
CA LEU A 90 -0.94 2.32 14.21
C LEU A 90 -1.12 2.89 15.63
N ARG A 91 -1.50 4.17 15.77
CA ARG A 91 -1.82 4.78 17.05
C ARG A 91 -3.16 4.29 17.60
N GLU A 92 -4.18 4.18 16.74
CA GLU A 92 -5.49 3.64 17.12
C GLU A 92 -5.42 2.15 17.49
N GLY A 93 -4.44 1.44 16.93
CA GLY A 93 -4.24 0.02 17.18
C GLY A 93 -5.25 -0.87 16.46
N PRO A 94 -5.19 -2.19 16.65
CA PRO A 94 -6.08 -3.12 15.99
C PRO A 94 -7.50 -3.00 16.56
N LYS A 95 -8.44 -2.51 15.74
CA LYS A 95 -9.86 -2.50 16.10
C LYS A 95 -10.40 -3.94 16.18
N PRO A 96 -11.01 -4.36 17.30
CA PRO A 96 -11.53 -5.71 17.43
C PRO A 96 -12.70 -5.94 16.45
N LEU A 97 -12.70 -7.10 15.79
CA LEU A 97 -13.79 -7.51 14.89
C LEU A 97 -14.87 -8.24 15.69
N THR A 98 -16.12 -7.76 15.58
CA THR A 98 -17.27 -8.47 16.17
C THR A 98 -17.51 -9.81 15.46
N LYS A 99 -18.19 -10.75 16.12
CA LYS A 99 -18.55 -12.06 15.53
C LYS A 99 -19.30 -11.91 14.20
N LYS A 100 -20.28 -11.01 14.15
CA LYS A 100 -21.05 -10.70 12.93
C LYS A 100 -20.16 -10.24 11.77
N MET A 101 -19.17 -9.38 12.04
CA MET A 101 -18.22 -8.94 11.01
C MET A 101 -17.31 -10.07 10.53
N ARG A 102 -16.87 -10.95 11.44
CA ARG A 102 -16.07 -12.13 11.07
C ARG A 102 -16.85 -13.08 10.15
N GLU A 103 -18.11 -13.36 10.47
CA GLU A 103 -18.99 -14.18 9.64
C GLU A 103 -19.24 -13.56 8.26
N ALA A 104 -19.50 -12.25 8.20
CA ALA A 104 -19.69 -11.54 6.94
C ALA A 104 -18.44 -11.60 6.04
N ILE A 105 -17.25 -11.38 6.60
CA ILE A 105 -15.98 -11.47 5.86
C ILE A 105 -15.73 -12.90 5.38
N ALA A 106 -16.02 -13.91 6.20
CA ALA A 106 -15.89 -15.32 5.81
C ALA A 106 -16.81 -15.67 4.64
N GLY A 107 -18.06 -15.18 4.66
CA GLY A 107 -19.01 -15.34 3.55
C GLY A 107 -18.50 -14.73 2.26
N LEU A 108 -18.00 -13.48 2.30
CA LEU A 108 -17.44 -12.80 1.13
C LEU A 108 -16.20 -13.51 0.55
N LEU A 109 -15.31 -14.02 1.41
CA LEU A 109 -14.15 -14.79 0.96
C LEU A 109 -14.56 -16.11 0.30
N TYR A 110 -15.58 -16.77 0.85
CA TYR A 110 -16.12 -18.01 0.31
C TYR A 110 -16.72 -17.80 -1.09
N THR A 111 -17.55 -16.76 -1.26
CA THR A 111 -18.15 -16.44 -2.57
C THR A 111 -17.09 -16.05 -3.60
N ALA A 112 -16.14 -15.18 -3.25
CA ALA A 112 -15.04 -14.80 -4.13
C ALA A 112 -14.20 -16.01 -4.58
N ARG A 113 -13.94 -16.96 -3.67
CA ARG A 113 -13.21 -18.20 -3.98
C ARG A 113 -14.00 -19.12 -4.93
N LEU A 114 -15.30 -19.23 -4.76
CA LEU A 114 -16.18 -20.02 -5.64
C LEU A 114 -16.24 -19.44 -7.05
N LEU A 115 -16.43 -18.11 -7.15
CA LEU A 115 -16.46 -17.38 -8.41
C LEU A 115 -15.13 -17.50 -9.17
N GLY A 116 -14.00 -17.32 -8.49
CA GLY A 116 -12.67 -17.47 -9.10
C GLY A 116 -12.30 -18.90 -9.50
N ARG A 117 -13.08 -19.91 -9.09
CA ARG A 117 -12.89 -21.32 -9.45
C ARG A 117 -13.92 -21.84 -10.47
N GLY A 118 -14.78 -20.97 -11.01
CA GLY A 118 -15.82 -21.37 -11.96
C GLY A 118 -16.88 -22.32 -11.38
N ARG A 119 -16.93 -22.51 -10.06
CA ARG A 119 -17.92 -23.33 -9.37
C ARG A 119 -18.91 -22.40 -8.70
N ALA A 120 -19.73 -21.71 -9.47
CA ALA A 120 -20.80 -20.90 -8.91
C ALA A 120 -21.84 -21.83 -8.24
N SER A 121 -21.99 -21.73 -6.93
CA SER A 121 -23.09 -22.41 -6.23
C SER A 121 -24.41 -21.72 -6.58
N PRO A 122 -25.47 -22.46 -6.96
CA PRO A 122 -26.75 -21.88 -7.42
C PRO A 122 -27.47 -21.06 -6.35
N ILE A 123 -27.12 -21.23 -5.07
CA ILE A 123 -27.71 -20.51 -3.93
C ILE A 123 -27.34 -19.01 -3.95
N TYR A 124 -26.14 -18.65 -4.43
CA TYR A 124 -25.66 -17.26 -4.45
C TYR A 124 -25.91 -16.53 -5.77
N ALA A 125 -26.11 -17.25 -6.89
CA ALA A 125 -26.46 -16.62 -8.17
C ALA A 125 -27.82 -15.91 -8.10
N LYS A 126 -28.78 -16.50 -7.35
CA LYS A 126 -30.12 -15.92 -7.16
C LYS A 126 -30.12 -14.63 -6.33
N SER A 127 -29.20 -14.49 -5.36
CA SER A 127 -29.15 -13.28 -4.51
C SER A 127 -28.46 -12.11 -5.19
N LEU A 128 -27.51 -12.36 -6.10
CA LEU A 128 -26.90 -11.33 -6.95
C LEU A 128 -27.87 -10.85 -8.04
N SER A 129 -28.65 -11.76 -8.65
CA SER A 129 -29.69 -11.35 -9.61
C SER A 129 -30.80 -10.53 -8.94
N SER A 130 -31.23 -10.89 -7.73
CA SER A 130 -32.24 -10.10 -7.01
C SER A 130 -31.74 -8.73 -6.56
N ALA A 131 -30.46 -8.60 -6.20
CA ALA A 131 -29.87 -7.33 -5.81
C ALA A 131 -29.68 -6.38 -7.01
N LEU A 132 -29.43 -6.91 -8.20
CA LEU A 132 -29.34 -6.13 -9.45
C LEU A 132 -30.72 -5.72 -9.98
N THR A 133 -31.77 -6.54 -9.81
CA THR A 133 -33.13 -6.18 -10.28
C THR A 133 -33.83 -5.13 -9.41
N HIS A 134 -33.45 -4.97 -8.14
CA HIS A 134 -34.05 -3.94 -7.26
C HIS A 134 -33.44 -2.54 -7.43
N SER A 135 -32.33 -2.39 -8.17
CA SER A 135 -31.73 -1.08 -8.48
C SER A 135 -32.19 -0.48 -9.80
N GLU A 136 -32.96 -1.20 -10.63
CA GLU A 136 -33.52 -0.72 -11.90
C GLU A 136 -35.00 -0.28 -11.80
N GLY A 137 -35.60 -0.29 -10.59
CA GLY A 137 -37.03 -0.02 -10.38
C GLY A 137 -37.34 1.17 -9.48
N ALA A 138 -36.49 2.21 -9.48
CA ALA A 138 -36.73 3.45 -8.76
C ALA A 138 -36.45 4.65 -9.67
N ASP A 139 -37.32 4.83 -10.66
CA ASP A 139 -37.64 6.13 -11.28
C ASP A 139 -38.96 6.65 -10.68
#